data_AF-A0A9W9M626-F1
#
_entry.id   AF-A0A9W9M626-F1
#
_cell.length_a   1.000
_cell.length_b   1.000
_cell.length_c   1.000
_cell.angle_alpha   90.00
_cell.angle_beta   90.00
_cell.angle_gamma   90.00
#
_symmetry.space_group_name_H-M   'P 1'
#
loop_
_entity.id
_entity.type
_entity.pdbx_description
1 polymer ?
#
loop_
_entity_poly.entity_id
_entity_poly.type
_entity_poly.pdbx_seq_one_letter_code
_entity_poly.pdbx_strand_id
1 'polypeptide(L)'
;MYPWDSARVIVPLVLGFCGLVGFGVYEHYCPNPLIPLRLLRNPSAVSLQIQSFIQSMLIMWINYFLTIYFQAVLGVSPQQAGFDLMPTIVAMVVFSIVGGVAMSKLPRSWAVLNNLIAFAIMSIGLGCFTILTASSVTAVHVVLQIIVAGGNGLLLATLLPNIQGQFDSEDMTAVTALFNFLRSFALVWGMTIPSIIFDQSVNRNLGLVPQELRPLLEGGGAYVRASKEFMQSFQGTTKDQILDLYELALRDTWWGAMAFALLGLLLVALQRPGKPSTPSAEDPQQTEGEKEKAEA
;
A
#
# COMPACT_ATOMS: atom_id res chain seq x y z
N MET A 1 -9.30 -18.86 -15.02
CA MET A 1 -10.13 -18.19 -13.99
C MET A 1 -11.46 -18.94 -13.90
N TYR A 2 -12.05 -19.09 -12.71
CA TYR A 2 -13.38 -19.71 -12.58
C TYR A 2 -14.47 -18.66 -12.83
N PRO A 3 -15.64 -19.04 -13.39
CA PRO A 3 -16.78 -18.14 -13.49
C PRO A 3 -17.19 -17.61 -12.10
N TRP A 4 -17.67 -16.36 -12.02
CA TRP A 4 -18.14 -15.75 -10.77
C TRP A 4 -19.28 -16.54 -10.10
N ASP A 5 -20.08 -17.24 -10.90
CA ASP A 5 -21.16 -18.12 -10.44
C ASP A 5 -20.67 -19.50 -9.97
N SER A 6 -19.35 -19.74 -10.01
CA SER A 6 -18.80 -21.01 -9.53
C SER A 6 -18.90 -21.08 -8.01
N ALA A 7 -19.36 -22.24 -7.52
CA ALA A 7 -19.32 -22.57 -6.10
C ALA A 7 -17.93 -22.38 -5.48
N ARG A 8 -16.85 -22.53 -6.27
CA ARG A 8 -15.46 -22.33 -5.80
C ARG A 8 -15.11 -20.88 -5.47
N VAL A 9 -15.87 -19.91 -5.99
CA VAL A 9 -15.72 -18.47 -5.69
C VAL A 9 -16.70 -18.06 -4.59
N ILE A 10 -17.97 -18.49 -4.72
CA ILE A 10 -19.03 -18.11 -3.80
C ILE A 10 -18.82 -18.73 -2.41
N VAL A 11 -18.43 -20.01 -2.31
CA VAL A 11 -18.25 -20.70 -1.03
C VAL A 11 -17.21 -20.00 -0.12
N PRO A 12 -15.97 -19.70 -0.56
CA PRO A 12 -15.01 -18.98 0.29
C PRO A 12 -15.44 -17.54 0.60
N LEU A 13 -16.16 -16.86 -0.30
CA LEU A 13 -16.73 -15.54 -0.03
C LEU A 13 -17.77 -15.57 1.10
N VAL A 14 -18.73 -16.49 1.01
CA VAL A 14 -19.78 -16.68 2.01
C VAL A 14 -19.19 -17.17 3.33
N LEU A 15 -18.30 -18.16 3.31
CA LEU A 15 -17.60 -18.63 4.51
C LEU A 15 -16.78 -17.52 5.17
N GLY A 16 -16.05 -16.71 4.39
CA GLY A 16 -15.29 -15.57 4.89
C GLY A 16 -16.20 -14.52 5.53
N PHE A 17 -17.31 -14.19 4.88
CA PHE A 17 -18.30 -13.26 5.41
C PHE A 17 -18.96 -13.80 6.68
N CYS A 18 -19.43 -15.05 6.68
CA CYS A 18 -19.98 -15.71 7.86
C CYS A 18 -18.95 -15.81 8.99
N GLY A 19 -17.68 -16.03 8.67
CA GLY A 19 -16.57 -16.04 9.62
C GLY A 19 -16.33 -14.67 10.25
N LEU A 20 -16.37 -13.59 9.46
CA LEU A 20 -16.27 -12.21 9.96
C LEU A 20 -17.46 -11.84 10.85
N VAL A 21 -18.68 -12.18 10.44
CA VAL A 21 -19.89 -11.96 11.25
C VAL A 21 -19.83 -12.78 12.54
N GLY A 22 -19.46 -14.06 12.44
CA GLY A 22 -19.30 -14.95 13.59
C GLY A 22 -18.23 -14.46 14.56
N PHE A 23 -17.11 -13.96 14.05
CA PHE A 23 -16.07 -13.32 14.86
C PHE A 23 -16.60 -12.08 15.58
N GLY A 24 -17.32 -11.18 14.88
CA GLY A 24 -17.90 -10.00 15.50
C GLY A 24 -18.93 -10.32 16.59
N VAL A 25 -19.76 -11.35 16.37
CA VAL A 25 -20.70 -11.85 17.38
C VAL A 25 -19.95 -12.44 18.57
N TYR A 26 -18.96 -13.30 18.33
CA TYR A 26 -18.15 -13.91 19.39
C TYR A 26 -17.41 -12.86 20.23
N GLU A 27 -16.84 -11.86 19.58
CA GLU A 27 -16.11 -10.77 20.21
C GLU A 27 -17.01 -9.89 21.09
N HIS A 28 -18.29 -9.73 20.73
CA HIS A 28 -19.26 -9.01 21.56
C HIS A 28 -19.59 -9.73 22.87
N TYR A 29 -19.56 -11.07 22.88
CA TYR A 29 -19.89 -11.88 24.07
C TYR A 29 -18.65 -12.36 24.85
N CYS A 30 -17.43 -12.09 24.36
CA CYS A 30 -16.20 -12.53 24.99
C CYS A 30 -15.82 -11.64 26.20
N PRO A 31 -15.44 -12.20 27.37
CA PRO A 31 -14.99 -11.41 28.52
C PRO A 31 -13.73 -10.59 28.26
N ASN A 32 -12.84 -11.09 27.39
CA ASN A 32 -11.61 -10.44 26.97
C ASN A 32 -11.60 -10.34 25.43
N PRO A 33 -12.22 -9.30 24.84
CA PRO A 33 -12.26 -9.13 23.39
C PRO A 33 -10.85 -8.85 22.83
N LEU A 34 -10.57 -9.38 21.64
CA LEU A 34 -9.30 -9.18 20.93
C LEU A 34 -9.16 -7.74 20.44
N ILE A 35 -10.26 -7.14 20.00
CA ILE A 35 -10.41 -5.80 19.48
C ILE A 35 -11.58 -5.16 20.23
N PRO A 36 -11.32 -4.59 21.43
CA PRO A 36 -12.39 -3.96 22.19
C PRO A 36 -13.01 -2.82 21.36
N LEU A 37 -14.32 -2.90 21.09
CA LEU A 37 -15.06 -1.95 20.22
C LEU A 37 -14.88 -0.48 20.64
N ARG A 38 -14.50 -0.23 21.90
CA ARG A 38 -14.10 1.09 22.42
C ARG A 38 -12.95 1.73 21.62
N LEU A 39 -12.05 0.92 21.03
CA LEU A 39 -10.92 1.40 20.23
C LEU A 39 -11.38 2.08 18.94
N LEU A 40 -12.51 1.64 18.37
CA LEU A 40 -13.08 2.20 17.15
C LEU A 40 -13.85 3.51 17.38
N ARG A 41 -14.02 3.93 18.64
CA ARG A 41 -14.71 5.18 18.98
C ARG A 41 -13.85 6.42 18.76
N ASN A 42 -12.52 6.26 18.68
CA ASN A 42 -11.60 7.36 18.42
C ASN A 42 -11.45 7.57 16.89
N PRO A 43 -12.00 8.66 16.31
CA PRO A 43 -11.94 8.88 14.86
C PRO A 43 -10.51 9.05 14.35
N SER A 44 -9.59 9.58 15.16
CA SER A 44 -8.17 9.71 14.79
C SER A 44 -7.52 8.33 14.62
N ALA A 45 -7.80 7.40 15.54
CA ALA A 45 -7.29 6.04 15.47
C ALA A 45 -7.88 5.27 14.28
N VAL A 46 -9.20 5.38 14.05
CA VAL A 46 -9.85 4.78 12.89
C VAL A 46 -9.27 5.31 11.59
N SER A 47 -9.06 6.63 11.48
CA SER A 47 -8.42 7.25 10.32
C SER A 47 -7.02 6.66 10.06
N LEU A 48 -6.18 6.58 11.10
CA LEU A 48 -4.83 6.04 10.98
C LEU A 48 -4.83 4.56 10.58
N GLN A 49 -5.80 3.77 11.06
CA GLN A 49 -5.96 2.36 10.67
C GLN A 49 -6.44 2.21 9.22
N ILE A 50 -7.32 3.08 8.73
CA ILE A 50 -7.69 3.10 7.31
C ILE A 50 -6.50 3.53 6.45
N GLN A 51 -5.71 4.48 6.92
CA GLN A 51 -4.50 4.92 6.22
C GLN A 51 -3.42 3.84 6.18
N SER A 52 -3.26 3.02 7.22
CA SER A 52 -2.37 1.85 7.20
C SER A 52 -2.84 0.79 6.22
N PHE A 53 -4.16 0.56 6.15
CA PHE A 53 -4.76 -0.27 5.11
C PHE A 53 -4.44 0.27 3.71
N ILE A 54 -4.71 1.55 3.44
CA ILE A 54 -4.45 2.18 2.13
C ILE A 54 -2.96 2.10 1.77
N GLN A 55 -2.08 2.44 2.70
CA GLN A 55 -0.63 2.40 2.50
C GLN A 55 -0.15 0.98 2.14
N SER A 56 -0.67 -0.03 2.84
CA SER A 56 -0.30 -1.43 2.60
C SER A 56 -0.94 -2.05 1.37
N MET A 57 -2.08 -1.54 0.94
CA MET A 57 -2.65 -1.84 -0.36
C MET A 57 -1.79 -1.23 -1.48
N LEU A 58 -1.41 0.05 -1.34
CA LEU A 58 -0.62 0.78 -2.34
C LEU A 58 0.79 0.23 -2.50
N ILE A 59 1.47 -0.16 -1.42
CA ILE A 59 2.81 -0.78 -1.53
C ILE A 59 2.76 -2.05 -2.40
N MET A 60 1.75 -2.91 -2.24
CA MET A 60 1.63 -4.12 -3.06
C MET A 60 1.26 -3.78 -4.51
N TRP A 61 0.32 -2.85 -4.69
CA TRP A 61 -0.09 -2.33 -5.99
C TRP A 61 1.10 -1.82 -6.80
N ILE A 62 1.89 -0.92 -6.21
CA ILE A 62 3.04 -0.29 -6.87
C ILE A 62 4.07 -1.34 -7.26
N ASN A 63 4.49 -2.20 -6.34
CA ASN A 63 5.53 -3.19 -6.61
C ASN A 63 5.14 -4.15 -7.74
N TYR A 64 3.88 -4.59 -7.76
CA TYR A 64 3.42 -5.54 -8.77
C TYR A 64 3.26 -4.90 -10.15
N PHE A 65 2.61 -3.74 -10.23
CA PHE A 65 2.35 -3.09 -11.52
C PHE A 65 3.58 -2.40 -12.12
N LEU A 66 4.54 -2.02 -11.29
CA LEU A 66 5.84 -1.57 -11.76
C LEU A 66 6.65 -2.74 -12.36
N THR A 67 6.53 -3.93 -11.79
CA THR A 67 7.10 -5.16 -12.38
C THR A 67 6.48 -5.46 -13.74
N ILE A 68 5.15 -5.34 -13.87
CA ILE A 68 4.45 -5.46 -15.15
C ILE A 68 4.98 -4.43 -16.16
N TYR A 69 5.13 -3.17 -15.75
CA TYR A 69 5.68 -2.12 -16.61
C TYR A 69 7.08 -2.47 -17.13
N PHE A 70 7.98 -2.93 -16.25
CA PHE A 70 9.33 -3.33 -16.68
C PHE A 70 9.31 -4.51 -17.66
N GLN A 71 8.54 -5.56 -17.38
CA GLN A 71 8.56 -6.76 -18.21
C GLN A 71 7.77 -6.60 -19.50
N ALA A 72 6.57 -6.03 -19.44
CA ALA A 72 5.66 -5.93 -20.57
C ALA A 72 5.92 -4.68 -21.43
N VAL A 73 6.24 -3.54 -20.82
CA VAL A 73 6.44 -2.28 -21.57
C VAL A 73 7.92 -2.08 -21.94
N LEU A 74 8.82 -2.18 -20.96
CA LEU A 74 10.26 -2.02 -21.23
C LEU A 74 10.93 -3.30 -21.81
N GLY A 75 10.24 -4.44 -21.77
CA GLY A 75 10.75 -5.70 -22.32
C GLY A 75 12.01 -6.21 -21.62
N VAL A 76 12.19 -5.91 -20.33
CA VAL A 76 13.32 -6.44 -19.54
C VAL A 76 12.98 -7.80 -18.94
N SER A 77 14.00 -8.62 -18.64
CA SER A 77 13.77 -9.94 -18.06
C SER A 77 13.25 -9.83 -16.62
N PRO A 78 12.61 -10.88 -16.07
CA PRO A 78 12.19 -10.88 -14.66
C PRO A 78 13.32 -10.60 -13.67
N GLN A 79 14.54 -11.07 -13.98
CA GLN A 79 15.72 -10.80 -13.16
C GLN A 79 16.08 -9.31 -13.18
N GLN A 80 16.09 -8.70 -14.37
CA GLN A 80 16.38 -7.28 -14.51
C GLN A 80 15.27 -6.40 -13.89
N ALA A 81 14.00 -6.77 -14.06
CA ALA A 81 12.89 -6.09 -13.40
C ALA A 81 13.04 -6.08 -11.87
N GLY A 82 13.54 -7.18 -11.29
CA GLY A 82 13.89 -7.23 -9.87
C GLY A 82 15.01 -6.26 -9.47
N PHE A 83 16.04 -6.10 -10.31
CA PHE A 83 17.08 -5.09 -10.10
C PHE A 83 16.54 -3.67 -10.26
N ASP A 84 15.67 -3.43 -11.24
CA ASP A 84 15.07 -2.11 -11.50
C ASP A 84 14.07 -1.68 -10.42
N LEU A 85 13.62 -2.61 -9.56
CA LEU A 85 12.86 -2.32 -8.33
C LEU A 85 13.72 -1.90 -7.14
N MET A 86 15.02 -2.20 -7.15
CA MET A 86 15.92 -1.88 -6.02
C MET A 86 15.88 -0.41 -5.61
N PRO A 87 15.86 0.59 -6.53
CA PRO A 87 15.75 1.99 -6.16
C PRO A 87 14.50 2.28 -5.31
N THR A 88 13.37 1.65 -5.64
CA THR A 88 12.12 1.77 -4.86
C THR A 88 12.32 1.24 -3.44
N ILE A 89 12.88 0.04 -3.29
CA ILE A 89 13.06 -0.60 -1.98
C ILE A 89 14.07 0.17 -1.13
N VAL A 90 15.23 0.54 -1.71
CA VAL A 90 16.28 1.28 -1.00
C VAL A 90 15.77 2.65 -0.56
N ALA A 91 15.11 3.39 -1.45
CA ALA A 91 14.51 4.68 -1.09
C ALA A 91 13.48 4.52 0.03
N MET A 92 12.60 3.52 -0.07
CA MET A 92 11.60 3.25 0.97
C MET A 92 12.23 3.00 2.34
N VAL A 93 13.32 2.22 2.41
CA VAL A 93 14.07 1.99 3.65
C VAL A 93 14.69 3.28 4.18
N VAL A 94 15.36 4.05 3.33
CA VAL A 94 15.98 5.33 3.72
C VAL A 94 14.94 6.30 4.28
N PHE A 95 13.84 6.50 3.58
CA PHE A 95 12.77 7.38 4.03
C PHE A 95 12.02 6.84 5.26
N SER A 96 11.93 5.53 5.43
CA SER A 96 11.42 4.90 6.66
C SER A 96 12.31 5.22 7.86
N ILE A 97 13.64 5.17 7.71
CA ILE A 97 14.58 5.57 8.77
C ILE A 97 14.42 7.06 9.08
N VAL A 98 14.35 7.91 8.05
CA VAL A 98 14.13 9.36 8.22
C VAL A 98 12.83 9.63 8.97
N GLY A 99 11.72 8.99 8.58
CA GLY A 99 10.43 9.13 9.25
C GLY A 99 10.47 8.69 10.71
N GLY A 100 11.13 7.55 11.00
CA GLY A 100 11.29 7.03 12.37
C GLY A 100 12.15 7.95 13.26
N VAL A 101 13.28 8.44 12.74
CA VAL A 101 14.16 9.37 13.48
C VAL A 101 13.48 10.72 13.70
N ALA A 102 12.76 11.20 12.70
CA ALA A 102 12.02 12.45 12.82
C ALA A 102 10.90 12.33 13.88
N MET A 103 10.18 11.20 13.92
CA MET A 103 9.19 10.91 14.95
C MET A 103 9.76 10.85 16.38
N SER A 104 11.02 10.44 16.56
CA SER A 104 11.63 10.38 17.89
C SER A 104 12.15 11.73 18.39
N LYS A 105 12.52 12.64 17.48
CA LYS A 105 13.10 13.94 17.81
C LYS A 105 12.12 15.11 17.78
N LEU A 106 11.03 15.00 17.01
CA LEU A 106 10.09 16.09 16.77
C LEU A 106 8.85 16.00 17.67
N PRO A 107 8.16 17.13 17.91
CA PRO A 107 6.94 17.12 18.71
C PRO A 107 5.86 16.23 18.09
N ARG A 108 4.94 15.71 18.90
CA ARG A 108 3.85 14.82 18.45
C ARG A 108 2.96 15.41 17.35
N SER A 109 2.86 16.73 17.23
CA SER A 109 2.14 17.39 16.13
C SER A 109 2.78 17.12 14.76
N TRP A 110 4.08 16.81 14.74
CA TRP A 110 4.82 16.46 13.53
C TRP A 110 4.32 15.16 12.90
N ALA A 111 3.75 14.24 13.67
CA ALA A 111 3.13 13.01 13.16
C ALA A 111 2.07 13.28 12.08
N VAL A 112 1.18 14.24 12.34
CA VAL A 112 0.08 14.60 11.43
C VAL A 112 0.65 15.26 10.17
N LEU A 113 1.60 16.17 10.35
CA LEU A 113 2.27 16.83 9.23
C LEU A 113 3.06 15.84 8.36
N ASN A 114 3.75 14.87 8.97
CA ASN A 114 4.46 13.82 8.26
C ASN A 114 3.52 12.99 7.39
N ASN A 115 2.37 12.56 7.95
CA ASN A 115 1.38 11.81 7.18
C ASN A 115 0.82 12.63 6.01
N LEU A 116 0.58 13.94 6.23
CA LEU A 116 0.16 14.86 5.17
C LEU A 116 1.17 14.93 4.04
N ILE A 117 2.45 15.17 4.38
CA ILE A 117 3.55 15.27 3.41
C ILE A 117 3.70 13.94 2.66
N ALA A 118 3.68 12.82 3.39
CA ALA A 118 3.92 11.52 2.82
C ALA A 118 2.82 11.10 1.83
N PHE A 119 1.53 11.27 2.18
CA PHE A 119 0.44 11.01 1.23
C PHE A 119 0.41 12.01 0.07
N ALA A 120 0.81 13.27 0.27
CA ALA A 120 0.86 14.27 -0.79
C ALA A 120 1.93 13.91 -1.82
N ILE A 121 3.16 13.63 -1.36
CA ILE A 121 4.27 13.21 -2.22
C ILE A 121 3.92 11.91 -2.95
N MET A 122 3.33 10.93 -2.24
CA MET A 122 2.92 9.66 -2.85
C MET A 122 1.84 9.88 -3.92
N SER A 123 0.83 10.72 -3.67
CA SER A 123 -0.23 11.02 -4.64
C SER A 123 0.32 11.70 -5.88
N ILE A 124 1.25 12.66 -5.72
CA ILE A 124 1.92 13.34 -6.83
C ILE A 124 2.75 12.33 -7.64
N GLY A 125 3.54 11.50 -6.98
CA GLY A 125 4.37 10.49 -7.65
C GLY A 125 3.54 9.46 -8.43
N LEU A 126 2.43 8.99 -7.85
CA LEU A 126 1.48 8.11 -8.53
C LEU A 126 0.79 8.79 -9.72
N GLY A 127 0.46 10.07 -9.60
CA GLY A 127 -0.01 10.87 -10.73
C GLY A 127 1.03 10.96 -11.85
N CYS A 128 2.31 11.16 -11.51
CA CYS A 128 3.39 11.20 -12.50
C CYS A 128 3.65 9.84 -13.18
N PHE A 129 3.36 8.70 -12.54
CA PHE A 129 3.44 7.38 -13.18
C PHE A 129 2.50 7.24 -14.38
N THR A 130 1.45 8.07 -14.48
CA THR A 130 0.54 8.07 -15.64
C THR A 130 1.20 8.55 -16.95
N ILE A 131 2.37 9.18 -16.85
CA ILE A 131 3.16 9.70 -17.97
C ILE A 131 4.19 8.67 -18.45
N LEU A 132 4.38 7.56 -17.72
CA LEU A 132 5.34 6.53 -18.10
C LEU A 132 4.92 5.81 -19.38
N THR A 133 5.84 5.79 -20.33
CA THR A 133 5.72 5.17 -21.66
C THR A 133 6.96 4.31 -21.94
N ALA A 134 6.91 3.46 -22.97
CA ALA A 134 8.04 2.68 -23.45
C ALA A 134 9.25 3.52 -23.87
N SER A 135 9.03 4.79 -24.23
CA SER A 135 10.08 5.75 -24.61
C SER A 135 10.66 6.53 -23.42
N SER A 136 10.17 6.30 -22.21
CA SER A 136 10.63 7.03 -21.02
C SER A 136 12.07 6.67 -20.65
N VAL A 137 12.90 7.69 -20.42
CA VAL A 137 14.30 7.54 -20.02
C VAL A 137 14.38 6.87 -18.64
N THR A 138 15.33 5.95 -18.46
CA THR A 138 15.55 5.20 -17.20
C THR A 138 15.61 6.11 -15.98
N ALA A 139 16.31 7.25 -16.08
CA ALA A 139 16.40 8.22 -14.99
C ALA A 139 15.02 8.74 -14.53
N VAL A 140 14.06 8.91 -15.45
CA VAL A 140 12.72 9.43 -15.12
C VAL A 140 11.98 8.43 -14.24
N HIS A 141 11.90 7.16 -14.65
CA HIS A 141 11.19 6.16 -13.83
C HIS A 141 11.88 5.92 -12.48
N VAL A 142 13.21 6.02 -12.39
CA VAL A 142 13.95 5.86 -11.13
C VAL A 142 13.64 7.03 -10.18
N VAL A 143 13.62 8.27 -10.66
CA VAL A 143 13.28 9.44 -9.84
C VAL A 143 11.83 9.35 -9.36
N LEU A 144 10.89 9.00 -10.23
CA LEU A 144 9.49 8.86 -9.84
C LEU A 144 9.29 7.74 -8.82
N GLN A 145 10.00 6.61 -8.96
CA GLN A 145 10.03 5.54 -7.96
C GLN A 145 10.49 6.05 -6.59
N ILE A 146 11.58 6.82 -6.54
CA ILE A 146 12.11 7.38 -5.29
C ILE A 146 11.08 8.31 -4.63
N ILE A 147 10.37 9.12 -5.40
CA ILE A 147 9.32 10.01 -4.90
C ILE A 147 8.19 9.20 -4.25
N VAL A 148 7.64 8.22 -4.96
CA VAL A 148 6.56 7.36 -4.45
C VAL A 148 7.03 6.54 -3.24
N ALA A 149 8.23 5.96 -3.32
CA ALA A 149 8.86 5.20 -2.25
C ALA A 149 9.12 6.06 -1.01
N GLY A 150 9.41 7.35 -1.19
CA GLY A 150 9.62 8.28 -0.08
C GLY A 150 8.34 8.50 0.72
N GLY A 151 7.22 8.77 0.05
CA GLY A 151 5.93 8.85 0.71
C GLY A 151 5.55 7.55 1.42
N ASN A 152 5.72 6.42 0.73
CA ASN A 152 5.39 5.11 1.30
C ASN A 152 6.31 4.72 2.49
N GLY A 153 7.60 5.04 2.40
CA GLY A 153 8.60 4.77 3.43
C GLY A 153 8.37 5.60 4.70
N LEU A 154 8.07 6.89 4.55
CA LEU A 154 7.69 7.74 5.68
C LEU A 154 6.47 7.17 6.42
N LEU A 155 5.44 6.74 5.70
CA LEU A 155 4.24 6.16 6.32
C LEU A 155 4.53 4.83 7.03
N LEU A 156 5.42 3.99 6.47
CA LEU A 156 5.76 2.68 7.01
C LEU A 156 6.27 2.75 8.45
N ALA A 157 7.16 3.69 8.75
CA ALA A 157 7.72 3.86 10.10
C ALA A 157 6.84 4.66 11.05
N THR A 158 5.92 5.49 10.54
CA THR A 158 5.21 6.47 11.38
C THR A 158 3.79 6.07 11.74
N LEU A 159 3.09 5.26 10.92
CA LEU A 159 1.69 4.93 11.16
C LEU A 159 1.47 4.16 12.47
N LEU A 160 2.25 3.10 12.73
CA LEU A 160 2.07 2.30 13.95
C LEU A 160 2.30 3.12 15.24
N PRO A 161 3.44 3.85 15.40
CA PRO A 161 3.63 4.73 16.56
C PRO A 161 2.53 5.80 16.70
N ASN A 162 2.01 6.32 15.58
CA ASN A 162 0.93 7.30 15.60
C ASN A 162 -0.38 6.72 16.12
N ILE A 163 -0.70 5.48 15.75
CA ILE A 163 -1.89 4.79 16.25
C ILE A 163 -1.71 4.47 17.74
N GLN A 164 -0.55 3.93 18.12
CA GLN A 164 -0.21 3.63 19.51
C GLN A 164 -0.30 4.88 20.40
N GLY A 165 0.14 6.04 19.90
CA GLY A 165 0.01 7.31 20.61
C GLY A 165 -1.42 7.77 20.90
N GLN A 166 -2.46 7.11 20.37
CA GLN A 166 -3.87 7.46 20.63
C GLN A 166 -4.48 6.73 21.82
N PHE A 167 -3.81 5.70 22.34
CA PHE A 167 -4.34 4.82 23.36
C PHE A 167 -3.41 4.71 24.56
N ASP A 168 -3.94 4.17 25.66
CA ASP A 168 -3.17 3.93 26.88
C ASP A 168 -2.43 2.58 26.77
N SER A 169 -1.44 2.34 27.63
CA SER A 169 -0.53 1.19 27.53
C SER A 169 -1.25 -0.17 27.53
N GLU A 170 -2.39 -0.28 28.20
CA GLU A 170 -3.23 -1.47 28.29
C GLU A 170 -3.79 -1.93 26.93
N ASP A 171 -4.04 -0.99 26.02
CA ASP A 171 -4.66 -1.26 24.73
C ASP A 171 -3.64 -1.47 23.59
N MET A 172 -2.34 -1.28 23.86
CA MET A 172 -1.27 -1.31 22.84
C MET A 172 -1.22 -2.63 22.06
N THR A 173 -1.38 -3.76 22.76
CA THR A 173 -1.34 -5.09 22.17
C THR A 173 -2.49 -5.29 21.18
N ALA A 174 -3.72 -4.95 21.59
CA ALA A 174 -4.92 -5.09 20.76
C ALA A 174 -4.84 -4.18 19.52
N VAL A 175 -4.40 -2.94 19.70
CA VAL A 175 -4.22 -1.95 18.63
C VAL A 175 -3.19 -2.41 17.60
N THR A 176 -2.06 -2.95 18.07
CA THR A 176 -0.99 -3.46 17.21
C THR A 176 -1.43 -4.71 16.45
N ALA A 177 -2.20 -5.60 17.10
CA ALA A 177 -2.79 -6.76 16.45
C ALA A 177 -3.77 -6.36 15.33
N LEU A 178 -4.68 -5.41 15.60
CA LEU A 178 -5.60 -4.88 14.59
C LEU A 178 -4.84 -4.21 13.43
N PHE A 179 -3.80 -3.42 13.73
CA PHE A 179 -2.94 -2.81 12.71
C PHE A 179 -2.36 -3.87 11.77
N ASN A 180 -1.74 -4.92 12.33
CA ASN A 180 -1.13 -5.98 11.53
C ASN A 180 -2.16 -6.79 10.74
N PHE A 181 -3.34 -7.06 11.34
CA PHE A 181 -4.43 -7.74 10.66
C PHE A 181 -4.92 -6.95 9.44
N LEU A 182 -5.23 -5.66 9.62
CA LEU A 182 -5.65 -4.78 8.52
C LEU A 182 -4.57 -4.68 7.45
N ARG A 183 -3.30 -4.61 7.86
CA ARG A 183 -2.15 -4.57 6.95
C ARG A 183 -2.09 -5.79 6.05
N SER A 184 -2.15 -6.99 6.64
CA SER A 184 -2.11 -8.24 5.90
C SER A 184 -3.33 -8.40 4.99
N PHE A 185 -4.51 -7.98 5.46
CA PHE A 185 -5.73 -7.98 4.66
C PHE A 185 -5.63 -7.04 3.45
N ALA A 186 -5.04 -5.85 3.64
CA ALA A 186 -4.85 -4.85 2.58
C ALA A 186 -3.98 -5.34 1.41
N LEU A 187 -2.97 -6.18 1.69
CA LEU A 187 -2.05 -6.68 0.65
C LEU A 187 -2.80 -7.47 -0.43
N VAL A 188 -3.87 -8.19 -0.08
CA VAL A 188 -4.71 -8.93 -1.05
C VAL A 188 -5.44 -7.97 -1.99
N TRP A 189 -5.98 -6.89 -1.44
CA TRP A 189 -6.65 -5.85 -2.21
C TRP A 189 -5.69 -5.06 -3.10
N GLY A 190 -4.43 -4.94 -2.68
CA GLY A 190 -3.37 -4.30 -3.44
C GLY A 190 -3.03 -4.97 -4.77
N MET A 191 -3.47 -6.22 -4.96
CA MET A 191 -3.37 -6.95 -6.23
C MET A 191 -4.71 -6.98 -6.98
N THR A 192 -5.80 -7.19 -6.24
CA THR A 192 -7.11 -7.48 -6.81
C THR A 192 -7.77 -6.26 -7.45
N ILE A 193 -7.73 -5.11 -6.77
CA ILE A 193 -8.32 -3.87 -7.30
C ILE A 193 -7.62 -3.44 -8.59
N PRO A 194 -6.28 -3.32 -8.63
CA PRO A 194 -5.61 -2.91 -9.86
C PRO A 194 -5.72 -3.93 -10.99
N SER A 195 -5.75 -5.24 -10.71
CA SER A 195 -5.96 -6.22 -11.78
C SER A 195 -7.34 -6.06 -12.44
N ILE A 196 -8.38 -5.77 -11.66
CA ILE A 196 -9.72 -5.46 -12.20
C ILE A 196 -9.68 -4.19 -13.07
N ILE A 197 -9.03 -3.12 -12.60
CA ILE A 197 -8.91 -1.87 -13.36
C ILE A 197 -8.14 -2.11 -14.67
N PHE A 198 -7.03 -2.82 -14.58
CA PHE A 198 -6.20 -3.19 -15.73
C PHE A 198 -7.00 -4.01 -16.75
N ASP A 199 -7.67 -5.07 -16.31
CA ASP A 199 -8.46 -5.95 -17.17
C ASP A 199 -9.63 -5.22 -17.82
N GLN A 200 -10.31 -4.35 -17.07
CA GLN A 200 -11.39 -3.51 -17.63
C GLN A 200 -10.87 -2.52 -18.65
N SER A 201 -9.69 -1.92 -18.42
CA SER A 201 -9.04 -1.02 -19.37
C SER A 201 -8.62 -1.76 -20.64
N VAL A 202 -8.05 -2.95 -20.51
CA VAL A 202 -7.73 -3.83 -21.65
C VAL A 202 -8.98 -4.13 -22.45
N ASN A 203 -10.04 -4.64 -21.81
CA ASN A 203 -11.29 -5.01 -22.48
C ASN A 203 -11.93 -3.83 -23.22
N ARG A 204 -11.87 -2.62 -22.64
CA ARG A 204 -12.38 -1.40 -23.28
C ARG A 204 -11.57 -1.00 -24.53
N ASN A 205 -10.29 -1.33 -24.57
CA ASN A 205 -9.35 -0.92 -25.62
C ASN A 205 -8.93 -2.06 -26.56
N LEU A 206 -9.53 -3.25 -26.49
CA LEU A 206 -9.24 -4.40 -27.38
C LEU A 206 -9.38 -4.07 -28.88
N GLY A 207 -10.12 -3.01 -29.21
CA GLY A 207 -10.24 -2.48 -30.57
C GLY A 207 -8.90 -2.11 -31.21
N LEU A 208 -7.89 -1.74 -30.41
CA LEU A 208 -6.55 -1.36 -30.87
C LEU A 208 -5.75 -2.54 -31.45
N VAL A 209 -6.07 -3.76 -31.02
CA VAL A 209 -5.32 -4.96 -31.36
C VAL A 209 -6.05 -5.75 -32.47
N PRO A 210 -5.33 -6.46 -33.37
CA PRO A 210 -5.94 -7.30 -34.39
C PRO A 210 -6.93 -8.31 -33.81
N GLN A 211 -8.01 -8.58 -34.53
CA GLN A 211 -9.12 -9.43 -34.05
C GLN A 211 -8.66 -10.81 -33.58
N GLU A 212 -7.64 -11.38 -34.22
CA GLU A 212 -7.07 -12.69 -33.90
C GLU A 212 -6.47 -12.78 -32.50
N LEU A 213 -5.98 -11.67 -31.95
CA LEU A 213 -5.31 -11.63 -30.65
C LEU A 213 -6.24 -11.22 -29.51
N ARG A 214 -7.44 -10.70 -29.80
CA ARG A 214 -8.38 -10.23 -28.76
C ARG A 214 -8.79 -11.34 -27.78
N PRO A 215 -9.13 -12.57 -28.23
CA PRO A 215 -9.47 -13.66 -27.31
C PRO A 215 -8.32 -14.08 -26.39
N LEU A 216 -7.07 -13.78 -26.78
CA LEU A 216 -5.89 -14.08 -26.00
C LEU A 216 -5.66 -13.08 -24.86
N LEU A 217 -6.14 -11.85 -25.03
CA LEU A 217 -5.89 -10.72 -24.14
C LEU A 217 -7.09 -10.39 -23.24
N GLU A 218 -8.30 -10.75 -23.65
CA GLU A 218 -9.53 -10.52 -22.88
C GLU A 218 -9.57 -11.31 -21.57
N GLY A 219 -10.43 -10.86 -20.63
CA GLY A 219 -10.74 -11.62 -19.41
C GLY A 219 -9.54 -11.92 -18.50
N GLY A 220 -8.56 -11.00 -18.45
CA GLY A 220 -7.32 -11.18 -17.67
C GLY A 220 -6.19 -11.88 -18.43
N GLY A 221 -6.40 -12.19 -19.71
CA GLY A 221 -5.38 -12.79 -20.56
C GLY A 221 -4.13 -11.93 -20.72
N ALA A 222 -4.30 -10.60 -20.84
CA ALA A 222 -3.22 -9.63 -20.91
C ALA A 222 -2.42 -9.56 -19.59
N TYR A 223 -3.11 -9.50 -18.44
CA TYR A 223 -2.46 -9.44 -17.14
C TYR A 223 -1.54 -10.66 -16.89
N VAL A 224 -2.01 -11.87 -17.21
CA VAL A 224 -1.23 -13.11 -17.05
C VAL A 224 -0.05 -13.20 -18.02
N ARG A 225 -0.12 -12.52 -19.17
CA ARG A 225 0.89 -12.57 -20.25
C ARG A 225 1.82 -11.36 -20.26
N ALA A 226 1.79 -10.54 -19.21
CA ALA A 226 2.67 -9.40 -19.00
C ALA A 226 4.15 -9.80 -18.85
N SER A 227 4.78 -10.25 -19.94
CA SER A 227 6.13 -10.81 -19.96
C SER A 227 6.90 -10.36 -21.20
N LYS A 228 8.22 -10.33 -21.07
CA LYS A 228 9.13 -10.02 -22.17
C LYS A 228 8.95 -11.00 -23.33
N GLU A 229 8.86 -12.30 -23.03
CA GLU A 229 8.76 -13.37 -24.02
C GLU A 229 7.49 -13.22 -24.86
N PHE A 230 6.38 -12.87 -24.23
CA PHE A 230 5.13 -12.60 -24.93
C PHE A 230 5.28 -11.39 -25.87
N MET A 231 5.86 -10.29 -25.39
CA MET A 231 6.03 -9.08 -26.20
C MET A 231 7.03 -9.25 -27.35
N GLN A 232 8.01 -10.13 -27.19
CA GLN A 232 9.00 -10.46 -28.23
C GLN A 232 8.44 -11.39 -29.32
N SER A 233 7.31 -12.04 -29.08
CA SER A 233 6.64 -12.87 -30.09
C SER A 233 6.00 -12.06 -31.22
N PHE A 234 5.84 -10.74 -31.01
CA PHE A 234 5.27 -9.81 -31.99
C PHE A 234 6.32 -8.85 -32.56
N GLN A 235 6.12 -8.40 -33.79
CA GLN A 235 6.98 -7.43 -34.47
C GLN A 235 6.16 -6.37 -35.22
N GLY A 236 6.78 -5.23 -35.49
CA GLY A 236 6.15 -4.12 -36.21
C GLY A 236 4.91 -3.58 -35.51
N THR A 237 3.91 -3.18 -36.30
CA THR A 237 2.70 -2.48 -35.83
C THR A 237 1.91 -3.26 -34.77
N THR A 238 1.89 -4.60 -34.83
CA THR A 238 1.18 -5.42 -33.84
C THR A 238 1.81 -5.31 -32.45
N LYS A 239 3.14 -5.22 -32.39
CA LYS A 239 3.84 -5.02 -31.11
C LYS A 239 3.50 -3.65 -30.53
N ASP A 240 3.53 -2.60 -31.36
CA ASP A 240 3.21 -1.24 -30.93
C ASP A 240 1.77 -1.13 -30.41
N GLN A 241 0.81 -1.76 -31.10
CA GLN A 241 -0.59 -1.82 -30.66
C GLN A 241 -0.78 -2.53 -29.30
N ILE A 242 -0.02 -3.58 -29.05
CA ILE A 242 -0.05 -4.28 -27.76
C ILE A 242 0.62 -3.43 -26.68
N LEU A 243 1.75 -2.77 -26.98
CA LEU A 243 2.41 -1.87 -26.04
C LEU A 243 1.49 -0.70 -25.64
N ASP A 244 0.86 -0.05 -26.63
CA ASP A 244 -0.12 1.02 -26.38
C ASP A 244 -1.28 0.55 -25.49
N LEU A 245 -1.77 -0.68 -25.71
CA LEU A 245 -2.82 -1.28 -24.89
C LEU A 245 -2.36 -1.46 -23.43
N TYR A 246 -1.14 -1.95 -23.21
CA TYR A 246 -0.58 -2.14 -21.85
C TYR A 246 -0.29 -0.80 -21.18
N GLU A 247 0.22 0.19 -21.90
CA GLU A 247 0.46 1.54 -21.39
C GLU A 247 -0.84 2.20 -20.94
N LEU A 248 -1.92 2.10 -21.73
CA LEU A 248 -3.24 2.61 -21.35
C LEU A 248 -3.79 1.92 -20.10
N ALA A 249 -3.66 0.60 -20.02
CA ALA A 249 -4.13 -0.17 -18.87
C ALA A 249 -3.33 0.13 -17.60
N LEU A 250 -2.00 0.29 -17.72
CA LEU A 250 -1.15 0.73 -16.62
C LEU A 250 -1.49 2.15 -16.18
N ARG A 251 -1.69 3.07 -17.13
CA ARG A 251 -2.08 4.45 -16.84
C ARG A 251 -3.38 4.53 -16.04
N ASP A 252 -4.41 3.78 -16.42
CA ASP A 252 -5.68 3.72 -15.65
C ASP A 252 -5.47 3.15 -14.25
N THR A 253 -4.58 2.16 -14.14
CA THR A 253 -4.19 1.56 -12.86
C THR A 253 -3.48 2.59 -11.96
N TRP A 254 -2.62 3.45 -12.51
CA TRP A 254 -1.98 4.53 -11.75
C TRP A 254 -2.96 5.62 -11.30
N TRP A 255 -3.96 5.95 -12.13
CA TRP A 255 -5.06 6.83 -11.71
C TRP A 255 -5.86 6.25 -10.53
N GLY A 256 -6.14 4.94 -10.57
CA GLY A 256 -6.76 4.24 -9.45
C GLY A 256 -5.92 4.34 -8.17
N ALA A 257 -4.63 4.08 -8.25
CA ALA A 257 -3.71 4.19 -7.12
C ALA A 257 -3.68 5.62 -6.54
N MET A 258 -3.61 6.62 -7.41
CA MET A 258 -3.62 8.04 -7.03
C MET A 258 -4.91 8.40 -6.27
N ALA A 259 -6.07 7.90 -6.71
CA ALA A 259 -7.34 8.16 -6.02
C ALA A 259 -7.34 7.61 -4.57
N PHE A 260 -6.78 6.42 -4.34
CA PHE A 260 -6.62 5.87 -3.00
C PHE A 260 -5.59 6.63 -2.16
N ALA A 261 -4.49 7.09 -2.76
CA ALA A 261 -3.52 7.92 -2.07
C ALA A 261 -4.13 9.28 -1.65
N LEU A 262 -4.95 9.89 -2.50
CA LEU A 262 -5.70 11.11 -2.19
C LEU A 262 -6.76 10.87 -1.09
N LEU A 263 -7.42 9.71 -1.08
CA LEU A 263 -8.30 9.33 0.03
C LEU A 263 -7.50 9.26 1.34
N GLY A 264 -6.32 8.63 1.31
CA GLY A 264 -5.40 8.60 2.45
C GLY A 264 -4.95 10.00 2.91
N LEU A 265 -4.76 10.93 1.98
CA LEU A 265 -4.47 12.34 2.25
C LEU A 265 -5.65 13.05 2.92
N LEU A 266 -6.87 12.87 2.42
CA LEU A 266 -8.07 13.48 2.99
C LEU A 266 -8.32 13.01 4.41
N LEU A 267 -8.05 11.73 4.70
CA LEU A 267 -8.17 11.16 6.04
C LEU A 267 -7.22 11.81 7.05
N VAL A 268 -6.10 12.41 6.61
CA VAL A 268 -5.20 13.15 7.51
C VAL A 268 -5.94 14.28 8.25
N ALA A 269 -6.97 14.88 7.66
CA ALA A 269 -7.78 15.93 8.28
C ALA A 269 -8.53 15.47 9.55
N LEU A 270 -8.73 14.16 9.72
CA LEU A 270 -9.38 13.57 10.90
C LEU A 270 -8.39 13.24 12.03
N GLN A 271 -7.09 13.34 11.78
CA GLN A 271 -6.06 13.01 12.75
C GLN A 271 -5.92 14.08 13.83
N ARG A 272 -5.64 13.62 15.05
CA ARG A 272 -5.24 14.46 16.19
C ARG A 272 -3.88 14.00 16.71
N PRO A 273 -3.03 14.90 17.23
CA PRO A 273 -1.79 14.49 17.90
C PRO A 273 -2.08 13.50 19.03
N GLY A 274 -1.19 12.53 19.23
CA GLY A 274 -1.33 11.51 20.28
C GLY A 274 -1.33 12.08 21.71
N LYS A 275 -1.87 11.32 22.65
CA LYS A 275 -1.93 11.68 24.08
C LYS A 275 -0.52 11.89 24.67
N PRO A 276 -0.37 12.72 25.71
CA PRO A 276 0.83 12.74 26.54
C PRO A 276 1.07 11.35 27.12
N SER A 277 2.28 10.81 26.94
CA SER A 277 2.74 9.67 27.73
C SER A 277 2.73 10.10 29.19
N THR A 278 1.85 9.51 29.99
CA THR A 278 2.03 9.50 31.44
C THR A 278 3.43 8.95 31.69
N PRO A 279 4.25 9.57 32.55
CA PRO A 279 5.54 9.00 32.89
C PRO A 279 5.26 7.57 33.38
N SER A 280 5.86 6.58 32.74
CA SER A 280 5.94 5.25 33.33
C SER A 280 6.51 5.48 34.72
N ALA A 281 5.81 5.00 35.76
CA ALA A 281 6.35 5.02 37.11
C ALA A 281 7.81 4.57 37.04
N GLU A 282 8.70 5.42 37.54
CA GLU A 282 10.14 5.32 37.45
C GLU A 282 10.60 3.88 37.58
N ASP A 283 11.43 3.44 36.64
CA ASP A 283 12.20 2.21 36.77
C ASP A 283 13.05 2.37 38.05
N PRO A 284 12.85 1.56 39.11
CA PRO A 284 13.51 1.78 40.41
C PRO A 284 15.04 1.83 40.32
N GLN A 285 15.61 1.29 39.23
CA GLN A 285 17.04 1.30 38.94
C GLN A 285 17.59 2.66 38.48
N GLN A 286 16.77 3.56 37.94
CA GLN A 286 17.22 4.92 37.60
C GLN A 286 17.28 5.83 38.82
N THR A 287 16.36 5.66 39.78
CA THR A 287 16.32 6.48 41.00
C THR A 287 17.47 6.15 41.97
N GLU A 288 18.00 4.92 41.97
CA GLU A 288 19.19 4.56 42.75
C GLU A 288 20.49 5.15 42.17
N GLY A 289 20.66 5.12 40.84
CA GLY A 289 21.86 5.69 40.20
C GLY A 289 21.96 7.22 40.28
N GLU A 290 20.83 7.93 40.39
CA GLU A 290 20.81 9.38 40.64
C GLU A 290 21.04 9.74 42.11
N LYS A 291 20.61 8.89 43.07
CA LYS A 291 20.92 9.08 44.49
C LYS A 291 22.39 8.84 44.81
N GLU A 292 22.99 7.80 44.23
CA GLU A 292 24.41 7.47 44.44
C GLU A 292 25.35 8.54 43.86
N LYS A 293 24.93 9.24 42.79
CA LYS A 293 25.64 10.40 42.23
C LYS A 293 25.43 11.72 43.00
N ALA A 294 24.39 11.81 43.81
CA ALA A 294 24.12 12.98 44.66
C ALA A 294 24.81 12.89 46.02
N GLU A 295 25.23 11.68 46.43
CA GLU A 295 25.93 11.41 47.70
C GLU A 295 27.47 11.28 47.55
N ALA A 296 28.01 11.38 46.33
CA ALA A 296 29.45 11.41 46.02
C ALA A 296 29.94 12.82 45.66
#